data_AF-A0A7W2KIK1-F1
#
_entry.id   AF-A0A7W2KIK1-F1
#
_cell.length_a   1.000
_cell.length_b   1.000
_cell.length_c   1.000
_cell.angle_alpha   90.00
_cell.angle_beta   90.00
_cell.angle_gamma   90.00
#
_symmetry.space_group_name_H-M   'P 1'
#
loop_
_entity.id
_entity.type
_entity.pdbx_description
1 polymer ?
#
loop_
_entity_poly.entity_id
_entity_poly.type
_entity_poly.pdbx_seq_one_letter_code
_entity_poly.pdbx_strand_id
1 'polypeptide(L)'
;MSRYWFGVCIALLLSGCETTHEQMLANGYPPAYADGFQDGCSSGHQAAGTMAGDFRKDVPRYLHERQYETGWDDGFRQCQAMQNTEEQRQYHERFWDQRDREWQQEKDRGAAKAYRHN
;
A
#
# COMPACT_ATOMS: atom_id res chain seq x y z
N MET A 1 -33.74 5.81 22.82
CA MET A 1 -32.91 4.57 22.80
C MET A 1 -32.27 4.35 21.42
N SER A 2 -33.03 4.39 20.31
CA SER A 2 -32.50 4.26 18.93
C SER A 2 -31.40 5.28 18.54
N ARG A 3 -31.50 6.53 19.03
CA ARG A 3 -30.52 7.61 18.74
C ARG A 3 -29.13 7.35 19.31
N TYR A 4 -29.06 6.70 20.48
CA TYR A 4 -27.78 6.34 21.12
C TYR A 4 -27.13 5.15 20.43
N TRP A 5 -27.94 4.23 19.90
CA TRP A 5 -27.45 3.06 19.17
C TRP A 5 -26.84 3.45 17.82
N PHE A 6 -27.46 4.40 17.11
CA PHE A 6 -26.86 5.02 15.92
C PHE A 6 -25.55 5.74 16.22
N GLY A 7 -25.48 6.46 17.35
CA GLY A 7 -24.24 7.12 17.78
C GLY A 7 -23.10 6.15 18.09
N VAL A 8 -23.40 5.02 18.74
CA VAL A 8 -22.41 3.97 19.04
C VAL A 8 -21.92 3.27 17.76
N CYS A 9 -22.80 2.98 16.80
CA CYS A 9 -22.40 2.42 15.51
C CYS A 9 -21.50 3.36 14.70
N ILE A 10 -21.77 4.67 14.71
CA ILE A 10 -20.94 5.65 14.02
C ILE A 10 -19.56 5.78 14.71
N ALA A 11 -19.50 5.73 16.03
CA ALA A 11 -18.24 5.77 16.77
C ALA A 11 -17.34 4.56 16.48
N LEU A 12 -17.93 3.36 16.35
CA LEU A 12 -17.19 2.13 16.00
C LEU A 12 -16.67 2.11 14.54
N LEU A 13 -17.33 2.83 13.63
CA LEU A 13 -16.87 2.96 12.24
C LEU A 13 -15.67 3.93 12.08
N LEU A 14 -15.39 4.75 13.10
CA LEU A 14 -14.31 5.75 13.06
C LEU A 14 -13.00 5.28 13.72
N SER A 15 -12.94 4.10 14.34
CA SER A 15 -11.76 3.62 15.08
C SER A 15 -10.65 3.00 14.20
N GLY A 16 -10.51 3.44 12.95
CA GLY A 16 -9.81 2.68 11.90
C GLY A 16 -8.46 3.21 11.40
N CYS A 17 -7.79 4.14 12.07
CA CYS A 17 -6.42 4.53 11.72
C CYS A 17 -5.49 4.30 12.91
N GLU A 18 -5.18 3.05 13.20
CA GLU A 18 -3.99 2.74 13.98
C GLU A 18 -2.77 2.92 13.06
N THR A 19 -1.83 3.76 13.46
CA THR A 19 -0.58 3.90 12.73
C THR A 19 0.28 2.68 13.02
N THR A 20 1.05 2.20 12.04
CA THR A 20 1.96 1.05 12.23
C THR A 20 2.91 1.27 13.41
N HIS A 21 3.27 2.53 13.67
CA HIS A 21 4.06 2.95 14.84
C HIS A 21 3.42 2.56 16.17
N GLU A 22 2.17 2.96 16.41
CA GLU A 22 1.44 2.62 17.64
C GLU A 22 1.29 1.10 17.80
N GLN A 23 1.05 0.40 16.69
CA GLN A 23 0.96 -1.06 16.69
C GLN A 23 2.30 -1.72 17.08
N MET A 24 3.43 -1.18 16.58
CA MET A 24 4.76 -1.64 16.98
C MET A 24 5.01 -1.39 18.46
N LEU A 25 4.66 -0.22 18.98
CA LEU A 25 4.78 0.07 20.42
C LEU A 25 3.94 -0.92 21.26
N ALA A 26 2.69 -1.18 20.86
CA ALA A 26 1.81 -2.13 21.53
C ALA A 26 2.37 -3.56 21.52
N ASN A 27 3.10 -3.93 20.47
CA ASN A 27 3.78 -5.22 20.35
C ASN A 27 5.15 -5.27 21.05
N GLY A 28 5.55 -4.21 21.75
CA GLY A 28 6.77 -4.17 22.56
C GLY A 28 8.04 -3.83 21.77
N TYR A 29 7.92 -3.29 20.56
CA TYR A 29 9.08 -2.79 19.82
C TYR A 29 9.65 -1.54 20.53
N PRO A 30 10.97 -1.34 20.50
CA PRO A 30 11.58 -0.14 21.07
C PRO A 30 11.04 1.14 20.38
N PRO A 31 10.78 2.24 21.12
CA PRO A 31 10.25 3.47 20.52
C PRO A 31 11.12 4.01 19.39
N ALA A 32 12.45 3.96 19.54
CA ALA A 32 13.37 4.39 18.51
C ALA A 32 13.28 3.57 17.21
N TYR A 33 13.02 2.27 17.33
CA TYR A 33 12.77 1.42 16.16
C TYR A 33 11.47 1.80 15.46
N ALA A 34 10.39 2.00 16.23
CA ALA A 34 9.09 2.40 15.69
C ALA A 34 9.17 3.77 14.98
N ASP A 35 9.85 4.75 15.59
CA ASP A 35 10.12 6.06 14.98
C ASP A 35 10.87 5.92 13.65
N GLY A 36 11.99 5.18 13.68
CA GLY A 36 12.80 4.92 12.50
C GLY A 36 11.97 4.28 11.39
N PHE A 37 11.19 3.26 11.72
CA PHE A 37 10.34 2.55 10.77
C PHE A 37 9.29 3.46 10.13
N GLN A 38 8.64 4.33 10.91
CA GLN A 38 7.67 5.29 10.37
C GLN A 38 8.33 6.26 9.38
N ASP A 39 9.49 6.83 9.74
CA ASP A 39 10.25 7.75 8.88
C ASP A 39 10.77 7.05 7.61
N GLY A 40 11.26 5.82 7.77
CA GLY A 40 11.72 4.96 6.69
C GLY A 40 10.60 4.64 5.72
N CYS A 41 9.43 4.24 6.21
CA CYS A 41 8.27 3.91 5.39
C CYS A 41 7.78 5.11 4.56
N SER A 42 7.65 6.30 5.18
CA SER A 42 7.33 7.55 4.45
C SER A 42 8.33 7.84 3.33
N SER A 43 9.62 7.63 3.61
CA SER A 43 10.70 7.79 2.63
C SER A 43 10.65 6.74 1.52
N GLY A 44 10.29 5.49 1.83
CA GLY A 44 10.13 4.40 0.87
C GLY A 44 8.97 4.64 -0.09
N HIS A 45 7.85 5.17 0.41
CA HIS A 45 6.73 5.59 -0.43
C HIS A 45 7.11 6.70 -1.41
N GLN A 46 7.86 7.71 -0.97
CA GLN A 46 8.36 8.75 -1.85
C GLN A 46 9.36 8.18 -2.88
N ALA A 47 10.25 7.27 -2.47
CA ALA A 47 11.21 6.63 -3.36
C ALA A 47 10.55 5.73 -4.43
N ALA A 48 9.36 5.18 -4.16
CA ALA A 48 8.54 4.48 -5.13
C ALA A 48 7.71 5.41 -6.03
N GLY A 49 7.95 6.73 -5.97
CA GLY A 49 7.30 7.71 -6.84
C GLY A 49 5.88 8.08 -6.44
N THR A 50 5.42 7.68 -5.26
CA THR A 50 4.09 8.08 -4.80
C THR A 50 4.12 9.51 -4.24
N MET A 51 3.04 10.27 -4.48
CA MET A 51 2.85 11.60 -3.89
C MET A 51 2.53 11.55 -2.39
N ALA A 52 2.38 10.35 -1.83
CA ALA A 52 2.11 10.11 -0.42
C ALA A 52 3.44 9.89 0.31
N GLY A 53 3.83 10.84 1.17
CA GLY A 53 5.01 10.72 2.01
C GLY A 53 6.11 11.73 1.65
N ASP A 54 6.67 12.35 2.68
CA ASP A 54 7.90 13.12 2.59
C ASP A 54 9.08 12.19 2.92
N PHE A 55 10.21 12.37 2.24
CA PHE A 55 11.46 11.77 2.68
C PHE A 55 11.83 12.34 4.05
N ARG A 56 11.91 11.45 5.05
CA ARG A 56 12.24 11.76 6.44
C ARG A 56 13.34 10.84 6.90
N LYS A 57 14.46 11.42 7.31
CA LYS A 57 15.58 10.70 7.92
C LYS A 57 16.27 11.63 8.90
N ASP A 58 16.13 11.35 10.19
CA ASP A 58 16.92 12.02 11.23
C ASP A 58 18.35 11.47 11.16
N VAL A 59 19.22 12.19 10.43
CA VAL A 59 20.60 11.75 10.17
C VAL A 59 21.40 11.58 11.47
N PRO A 60 21.38 12.51 12.44
CA PRO A 60 22.02 12.29 13.74
C PRO A 60 21.56 11.01 14.43
N ARG A 61 20.25 10.74 14.51
CA ARG A 61 19.74 9.51 15.12
C ARG A 61 20.14 8.28 14.31
N TYR A 62 20.05 8.34 12.99
CA TYR A 62 20.46 7.24 12.11
C TYR A 62 21.92 6.84 12.30
N LEU A 63 22.82 7.79 12.56
CA LEU A 63 24.24 7.50 12.74
C LEU A 63 24.62 7.03 14.16
N HIS A 64 23.82 7.37 15.17
CA HIS A 64 24.18 7.16 16.58
C HIS A 64 23.24 6.23 17.35
N GLU A 65 22.04 5.96 16.82
CA GLU A 65 21.01 5.15 17.46
C GLU A 65 20.67 3.94 16.59
N ARG A 66 21.31 2.81 16.89
CA ARG A 66 21.17 1.53 16.15
C ARG A 66 19.71 1.11 15.93
N GLN A 67 18.84 1.36 16.91
CA GLN A 67 17.43 0.99 16.83
C GLN A 67 16.69 1.83 15.79
N TYR A 68 16.93 3.14 15.76
CA TYR A 68 16.37 4.03 14.74
C TYR A 68 16.89 3.70 13.36
N GLU A 69 18.20 3.48 13.23
CA GLU A 69 18.84 3.03 11.97
C GLU A 69 18.16 1.78 11.40
N THR A 70 18.04 0.74 12.24
CA THR A 70 17.45 -0.55 11.84
C THR A 70 15.99 -0.38 11.47
N GLY A 71 15.22 0.35 12.28
CA GLY A 71 13.82 0.64 11.97
C GLY A 71 13.67 1.36 10.63
N TRP A 72 14.49 2.38 10.39
CA TRP A 72 14.46 3.17 9.16
C TRP A 72 14.76 2.33 7.92
N ASP A 73 15.80 1.51 7.95
CA ASP A 73 16.14 0.63 6.82
C ASP A 73 15.04 -0.41 6.54
N ASP A 74 14.41 -0.95 7.58
CA ASP A 74 13.33 -1.94 7.44
C ASP A 74 12.06 -1.30 6.87
N GLY A 75 11.63 -0.17 7.45
CA GLY A 75 10.46 0.57 6.98
C GLY A 75 10.62 1.05 5.54
N PHE A 76 11.81 1.57 5.18
CA PHE A 76 12.11 2.00 3.81
C PHE A 76 11.95 0.86 2.80
N ARG A 77 12.61 -0.27 3.06
CA ARG A 77 12.58 -1.43 2.16
C ARG A 77 11.17 -2.00 2.02
N GLN A 78 10.46 -2.14 3.14
CA GLN A 78 9.13 -2.74 3.13
C GLN A 78 8.13 -1.88 2.35
N CYS A 79 8.04 -0.59 2.66
CA CYS A 79 7.06 0.27 2.02
C CYS A 79 7.40 0.56 0.56
N GLN A 80 8.69 0.67 0.20
CA GLN A 80 9.09 0.76 -1.21
C GLN A 80 8.67 -0.49 -2.00
N ALA A 81 8.92 -1.69 -1.45
CA ALA A 81 8.57 -2.94 -2.12
C ALA A 81 7.05 -3.12 -2.29
N MET A 82 6.25 -2.71 -1.29
CA MET A 82 4.79 -2.75 -1.36
C MET A 82 4.27 -1.91 -2.54
N GLN A 83 4.72 -0.66 -2.65
CA GLN A 83 4.28 0.23 -3.75
C GLN A 83 4.68 -0.32 -5.12
N ASN A 84 5.91 -0.78 -5.28
CA ASN A 84 6.38 -1.35 -6.54
C ASN A 84 5.57 -2.60 -6.94
N THR A 85 5.19 -3.42 -5.95
CA THR A 85 4.37 -4.62 -6.16
C THR A 85 2.95 -4.24 -6.59
N GLU A 86 2.35 -3.24 -5.93
CA GLU A 86 1.04 -2.73 -6.30
C GLU A 86 1.02 -2.14 -7.71
N GLU A 87 2.04 -1.35 -8.08
CA GLU A 87 2.19 -0.81 -9.42
C GLU A 87 2.27 -1.93 -10.47
N GLN A 88 3.12 -2.93 -10.23
CA GLN A 88 3.29 -4.07 -11.13
C GLN A 88 1.98 -4.85 -11.29
N ARG A 89 1.24 -5.04 -10.19
CA ARG A 89 -0.07 -5.70 -10.22
C ARG A 89 -1.08 -4.90 -11.03
N GLN A 90 -1.18 -3.59 -10.81
CA GLN A 90 -2.09 -2.72 -11.54
C GLN A 90 -1.76 -2.65 -13.04
N TYR A 91 -0.49 -2.69 -13.40
CA TYR A 91 -0.04 -2.78 -14.79
C TYR A 91 -0.49 -4.10 -15.41
N HIS A 92 -0.24 -5.21 -14.72
CA HIS A 92 -0.62 -6.54 -15.17
C HIS A 92 -2.14 -6.65 -15.37
N GLU A 93 -2.94 -6.26 -14.37
CA GLU A 93 -4.40 -6.30 -14.46
C GLU A 93 -4.89 -5.48 -15.66
N ARG A 94 -4.42 -4.24 -15.85
CA ARG A 94 -4.86 -3.41 -17.00
C ARG A 94 -4.51 -3.98 -18.36
N PHE A 95 -3.28 -4.44 -18.55
CA PHE A 95 -2.82 -4.92 -19.86
C PHE A 95 -3.40 -6.28 -20.23
N TRP A 96 -3.46 -7.22 -19.28
CA TRP A 96 -3.93 -8.58 -19.55
C TRP A 96 -5.45 -8.58 -19.77
N ASP A 97 -6.23 -7.82 -18.98
CA ASP A 97 -7.68 -7.70 -19.20
C ASP A 97 -8.03 -7.14 -20.58
N GLN A 98 -7.32 -6.10 -21.01
CA GLN A 98 -7.62 -5.46 -22.29
C GLN A 98 -7.38 -6.42 -23.44
N ARG A 99 -6.22 -7.08 -23.45
CA ARG A 99 -5.88 -8.04 -24.50
C ARG A 99 -6.85 -9.23 -24.51
N ASP A 100 -7.27 -9.69 -23.33
CA ASP A 100 -8.24 -10.79 -23.23
C ASP A 100 -9.61 -10.37 -23.78
N ARG A 101 -10.06 -9.13 -23.53
CA ARG A 101 -11.28 -8.58 -24.14
C ARG A 101 -11.17 -8.49 -25.66
N GLU A 102 -10.06 -8.01 -26.19
CA GLU A 102 -9.81 -7.92 -27.64
C GLU A 102 -9.86 -9.31 -28.30
N TRP A 103 -9.18 -10.29 -27.69
CA TRP A 103 -9.19 -11.67 -28.16
C TRP A 103 -10.60 -12.30 -28.18
N GLN A 104 -11.43 -12.04 -27.16
CA GLN A 104 -12.81 -12.51 -27.15
C GLN A 104 -13.62 -11.91 -28.30
N GLN A 105 -13.48 -10.60 -28.55
CA GLN A 105 -14.16 -9.94 -29.67
C GLN A 105 -13.74 -10.49 -31.03
N GLU A 106 -12.47 -10.84 -31.22
CA GLU A 106 -12.00 -11.48 -32.45
C GLU A 106 -12.65 -12.84 -32.69
N LYS A 107 -12.76 -13.67 -31.65
CA LYS A 107 -13.46 -14.96 -31.74
C LYS A 107 -14.93 -14.78 -32.10
N ASP A 108 -15.63 -13.84 -31.46
CA ASP A 108 -17.04 -13.56 -31.73
C ASP A 108 -17.25 -13.09 -33.16
N ARG A 109 -16.38 -12.19 -33.65
CA ARG A 109 -16.38 -11.75 -35.05
C ARG A 109 -16.10 -12.90 -36.02
N GLY A 110 -15.16 -13.78 -35.68
CA GLY A 110 -14.86 -14.99 -36.44
C GLY A 110 -16.08 -15.92 -36.54
N ALA A 111 -16.74 -16.18 -35.41
CA ALA A 111 -17.95 -16.97 -35.36
C ALA A 111 -19.09 -16.34 -36.19
N ALA A 112 -19.33 -15.03 -36.02
CA ALA A 112 -20.34 -14.31 -36.79
C ALA A 112 -20.09 -14.35 -38.30
N LYS A 113 -18.83 -14.24 -38.74
CA LYS A 113 -18.45 -14.40 -40.16
C LYS A 113 -18.75 -15.81 -40.68
N ALA A 114 -18.45 -16.84 -39.89
CA ALA A 114 -18.72 -18.23 -40.26
C ALA A 114 -20.23 -18.49 -40.42
N TYR A 115 -21.07 -17.98 -39.51
CA TYR A 115 -22.52 -18.11 -39.61
C TYR A 115 -23.15 -17.35 -40.79
N ARG A 116 -22.53 -16.25 -41.24
CA ARG A 116 -23.00 -15.47 -42.40
C ARG A 116 -22.68 -16.11 -43.76
N HIS A 117 -21.79 -17.09 -43.78
CA HIS A 117 -21.32 -17.74 -45.02
C HIS A 117 -22.00 -19.11 -45.27
N ASN A 118 -22.96 -19.48 -44.42
CA ASN A 118 -23.95 -20.55 -44.60
C ASN A 118 -25.32 -19.94 -44.89
#